data_AF-A0A349PJF9-F1
#
_entry.id   AF-A0A349PJF9-F1
#
_cell.length_a   1.000
_cell.length_b   1.000
_cell.length_c   1.000
_cell.angle_alpha   90.00
_cell.angle_beta   90.00
_cell.angle_gamma   90.00
#
_symmetry.space_group_name_H-M   'P 1'
#
loop_
_entity.id
_entity.type
_entity.pdbx_description
1 polymer ?
#
loop_
_entity_poly.entity_id
_entity_poly.type
_entity_poly.pdbx_seq_one_letter_code
_entity_poly.pdbx_strand_id
1 'polypeptide(L)'
;MKIPAKLDVYKLFSALGIFILGLEFLAIILALLGFFYWPILAIYIFCGFIFLIYIGSTKLQNYTKVQKYKKYNCHPREGGDPFPHHLVSTLDSRLRGNDSKIQLFSVSLISILFIIFLSSSAEPTVFSGRDQGSFSEAAIRLSQNHRLEFETPTSKEFFKIYGPGTALNFPGFNYTTDGKLITHFSIGYIAWLAIFYSLFGLNGLAIANGILFFLFLISFFLL
;
A
#
# COMPACT_ATOMS: atom_id res chain seq x y z
N MET A 1 36.78 11.76 5.55
CA MET A 1 35.74 11.00 6.27
C MET A 1 34.40 11.26 5.56
N LYS A 2 33.88 10.31 4.77
CA LYS A 2 32.60 10.50 4.05
C LYS A 2 31.45 10.47 5.05
N ILE A 3 30.79 11.62 5.23
CA ILE A 3 29.56 11.73 6.02
C ILE A 3 28.53 10.77 5.38
N PRO A 4 27.93 9.83 6.13
CA PRO A 4 26.93 8.94 5.55
C PRO A 4 25.76 9.79 5.06
N ALA A 5 25.39 9.60 3.79
CA ALA A 5 24.32 10.35 3.14
C ALA A 5 23.06 10.29 4.02
N LYS A 6 22.61 11.47 4.45
CA LYS A 6 21.32 11.65 5.10
C LYS A 6 20.28 11.06 4.13
N LEU A 7 19.57 10.01 4.56
CA LEU A 7 18.54 9.41 3.73
C LEU A 7 17.49 10.50 3.48
N ASP A 8 17.43 10.94 2.24
CA ASP A 8 16.59 12.05 1.82
C ASP A 8 15.15 11.56 1.81
N VAL A 9 14.38 12.03 2.80
CA VAL A 9 12.97 11.62 3.01
C VAL A 9 12.16 11.85 1.73
N TYR A 10 12.47 12.91 0.98
CA TYR A 10 11.83 13.21 -0.30
C TYR A 10 12.13 12.15 -1.36
N LYS A 11 13.38 11.67 -1.46
CA LYS A 11 13.73 10.60 -2.40
C LYS A 11 13.07 9.27 -2.03
N LEU A 12 12.94 8.98 -0.73
CA LEU A 12 12.22 7.80 -0.26
C LEU A 12 10.72 7.91 -0.62
N PHE A 13 10.12 9.08 -0.44
CA PHE A 13 8.72 9.34 -0.78
C PHE A 13 8.46 9.24 -2.28
N SER A 14 9.32 9.86 -3.10
CA SER A 14 9.23 9.75 -4.56
C SER A 14 9.41 8.30 -5.03
N ALA A 15 10.34 7.55 -4.45
CA ALA A 15 10.51 6.13 -4.77
C ALA A 15 9.29 5.30 -4.38
N LEU A 16 8.68 5.56 -3.21
CA LEU A 16 7.46 4.89 -2.76
C LEU A 16 6.27 5.23 -3.69
N GLY A 17 6.10 6.50 -4.05
CA GLY A 17 5.05 6.93 -4.97
C GLY A 17 5.18 6.31 -6.36
N ILE A 18 6.40 6.30 -6.93
CA ILE A 18 6.69 5.63 -8.21
C ILE A 18 6.43 4.12 -8.10
N PHE A 19 6.82 3.49 -6.99
CA PHE A 19 6.57 2.08 -6.74
C PHE A 19 5.07 1.76 -6.74
N ILE A 20 4.26 2.54 -6.01
CA ILE A 20 2.80 2.38 -5.95
C ILE A 20 2.18 2.58 -7.35
N LEU A 21 2.58 3.64 -8.06
CA LEU A 21 2.09 3.92 -9.41
C LEU A 21 2.42 2.77 -10.38
N GLY A 22 3.65 2.26 -10.32
CA GLY A 22 4.06 1.09 -11.11
C GLY A 22 3.25 -0.16 -10.76
N LEU A 23 2.84 -0.29 -9.51
CA LEU A 23 2.00 -1.38 -9.03
C LEU A 23 0.57 -1.27 -9.59
N GLU A 24 -0.01 -0.07 -9.67
CA GLU A 24 -1.31 0.13 -10.32
C GLU A 24 -1.27 -0.22 -11.82
N PHE A 25 -0.22 0.18 -12.55
CA PHE A 25 -0.07 -0.18 -13.96
C PHE A 25 0.10 -1.68 -14.16
N LEU A 26 0.94 -2.32 -13.35
CA LEU A 26 1.09 -3.77 -13.36
C LEU A 26 -0.24 -4.45 -13.05
N ALA A 27 -1.01 -3.90 -12.12
CA ALA A 27 -2.30 -4.44 -11.75
C ALA A 27 -3.30 -4.42 -12.91
N ILE A 28 -3.37 -3.30 -13.63
CA ILE A 28 -4.19 -3.17 -14.85
C ILE A 28 -3.79 -4.21 -15.89
N ILE A 29 -2.49 -4.33 -16.18
CA ILE A 29 -1.98 -5.26 -17.19
C ILE A 29 -2.31 -6.71 -16.82
N LEU A 30 -2.05 -7.11 -15.57
CA LEU A 30 -2.32 -8.48 -15.11
C LEU A 30 -3.82 -8.80 -15.10
N ALA A 31 -4.65 -7.86 -14.67
CA ALA A 31 -6.10 -8.04 -14.65
C ALA A 31 -6.68 -8.21 -16.06
N LEU A 32 -6.21 -7.39 -17.03
CA LEU A 32 -6.66 -7.46 -18.43
C LEU A 32 -6.14 -8.71 -19.16
N LEU A 33 -4.93 -9.18 -18.82
CA LEU A 33 -4.39 -10.42 -19.40
C LEU A 33 -4.94 -11.69 -18.74
N GLY A 34 -5.69 -11.56 -17.63
CA GLY A 34 -6.17 -12.68 -16.84
C GLY A 34 -5.06 -13.46 -16.11
N PHE A 35 -3.86 -12.90 -16.04
CA PHE A 35 -2.74 -13.49 -15.33
C PHE A 35 -2.80 -13.13 -13.84
N PHE A 36 -3.72 -13.77 -13.13
CA PHE A 36 -3.80 -13.73 -11.67
C PHE A 36 -2.85 -14.76 -11.06
N TYR A 37 -1.56 -14.61 -11.34
CA TYR A 37 -0.56 -15.63 -11.00
C TYR A 37 -0.07 -15.43 -9.56
N TRP A 38 -0.48 -16.33 -8.65
CA TRP A 38 0.00 -16.43 -7.27
C TRP A 38 1.55 -16.29 -7.13
N PRO A 39 2.38 -16.86 -8.03
CA PRO A 39 3.83 -16.68 -7.98
C PRO A 39 4.31 -15.23 -8.10
N ILE A 40 3.65 -14.40 -8.92
CA ILE A 40 4.03 -12.99 -9.10
C ILE A 40 3.76 -12.21 -7.80
N LEU A 41 2.60 -12.45 -7.19
CA LEU A 41 2.25 -11.90 -5.89
C LEU A 41 3.24 -12.36 -4.81
N ALA A 42 3.59 -13.65 -4.79
CA ALA A 42 4.52 -14.22 -3.83
C ALA A 42 5.92 -13.59 -3.93
N ILE A 43 6.43 -13.36 -5.15
CA ILE A 43 7.68 -12.64 -5.39
C ILE A 43 7.61 -11.22 -4.83
N TYR A 44 6.49 -10.52 -5.07
CA TYR A 44 6.28 -9.17 -4.57
C TYR A 44 6.25 -9.09 -3.03
N ILE A 45 5.48 -9.97 -2.38
CA ILE A 45 5.42 -10.06 -0.91
C ILE A 45 6.82 -10.37 -0.36
N PHE A 46 7.54 -11.29 -0.99
CA PHE A 46 8.91 -11.65 -0.61
C PHE A 46 9.87 -10.45 -0.72
N CYS A 47 9.83 -9.71 -1.83
CA CYS A 47 10.63 -8.50 -2.02
C CYS A 47 10.29 -7.41 -0.99
N GLY A 48 9.00 -7.17 -0.72
CA GLY A 48 8.54 -6.23 0.30
C GLY A 48 8.99 -6.64 1.71
N PHE A 49 8.94 -7.93 2.04
CA PHE A 49 9.42 -8.45 3.31
C PHE A 49 10.94 -8.30 3.46
N ILE A 50 11.71 -8.59 2.41
CA ILE A 50 13.16 -8.32 2.37
C ILE A 50 13.44 -6.83 2.60
N PHE A 51 12.67 -5.94 1.97
CA PHE A 51 12.82 -4.50 2.14
C PHE A 51 12.53 -4.06 3.60
N LEU A 52 11.49 -4.60 4.22
CA LEU A 52 11.19 -4.36 5.63
C LEU A 52 12.27 -4.92 6.56
N ILE A 53 12.80 -6.11 6.28
CA ILE A 53 13.96 -6.67 7.01
C ILE A 53 15.20 -5.80 6.79
N TYR A 54 15.44 -5.28 5.60
CA TYR A 54 16.57 -4.39 5.33
C TYR A 54 16.49 -3.11 6.18
N ILE A 55 15.31 -2.48 6.23
CA ILE A 55 15.06 -1.35 7.13
C ILE A 55 15.26 -1.77 8.60
N GLY A 56 14.77 -2.95 8.98
CA GLY A 56 14.84 -3.48 10.34
C GLY A 56 16.21 -4.02 10.78
N SER A 57 17.10 -4.44 9.88
CA SER A 57 18.40 -5.06 10.19
C SER A 57 19.51 -4.03 10.31
N THR A 58 19.40 -2.90 9.60
CA THR A 58 20.27 -1.72 9.83
C THR A 58 20.14 -1.15 11.27
N LYS A 59 19.08 -1.54 12.00
CA LYS A 59 18.76 -1.26 13.42
C LYS A 59 19.73 -1.90 14.43
N LEU A 60 20.04 -3.19 14.30
CA LEU A 60 20.66 -3.98 15.39
C LEU A 60 22.15 -3.65 15.55
N GLN A 61 22.86 -3.47 14.44
CA GLN A 61 24.29 -3.17 14.45
C GLN A 61 24.61 -1.75 14.94
N ASN A 62 23.70 -0.79 14.71
CA ASN A 62 23.93 0.60 15.12
C ASN A 62 23.56 0.83 16.59
N TYR A 63 22.49 0.20 17.11
CA TYR A 63 22.10 0.34 18.52
C TYR A 63 23.13 -0.29 19.47
N THR A 64 23.65 -1.48 19.13
CA THR A 64 24.72 -2.14 19.90
C THR A 64 26.03 -1.37 19.86
N LYS A 65 26.42 -0.78 18.72
CA LYS A 65 27.61 0.08 18.63
C LYS A 65 27.50 1.34 19.49
N VAL A 66 26.34 2.01 19.49
CA VAL A 66 26.15 3.26 20.26
C VAL A 66 26.08 3.00 21.77
N GLN A 67 25.38 1.95 22.20
CA GLN A 67 25.36 1.53 23.62
C GLN A 67 26.76 1.13 24.10
N LYS A 68 27.54 0.41 23.27
CA LYS A 68 28.94 0.09 23.57
C LYS A 68 29.77 1.37 23.69
N TYR A 69 29.64 2.33 22.77
CA TYR A 69 30.35 3.61 22.87
C TYR A 69 29.99 4.43 24.11
N LYS A 70 28.70 4.48 24.49
CA LYS A 70 28.24 5.20 25.69
C LYS A 70 28.75 4.52 26.97
N LYS A 71 28.75 3.18 27.03
CA LYS A 71 29.26 2.41 28.17
C LYS A 71 30.78 2.52 28.37
N TYR A 72 31.56 2.60 27.30
CA TYR A 72 33.03 2.75 27.41
C TYR A 72 33.47 4.18 27.79
N ASN A 73 32.65 5.20 27.51
CA ASN A 73 33.02 6.61 27.72
C ASN A 73 32.30 7.31 28.88
N CYS A 74 31.40 6.63 29.61
CA CYS A 74 30.81 7.14 30.86
C CYS A 74 31.66 6.85 32.12
N HIS A 75 32.85 6.25 31.97
CA HIS A 75 33.85 6.30 33.03
C HIS A 75 34.53 7.68 32.99
N PRO A 76 34.47 8.49 34.06
CA PRO A 76 35.22 9.74 34.11
C PRO A 76 36.70 9.40 34.00
N ARG A 77 37.39 9.93 32.98
CA ARG A 77 38.84 10.03 33.04
C ARG A 77 39.14 11.05 34.12
N GLU A 78 39.74 10.59 35.21
CA GLU A 78 40.41 11.46 36.17
C GLU A 78 41.53 12.19 35.40
N GLY A 79 41.28 13.44 35.01
CA GLY A 79 42.17 14.22 34.14
C GLY A 79 41.41 14.78 32.95
N GLY A 80 40.83 15.97 33.14
CA GLY A 80 39.93 16.61 32.20
C GLY A 80 40.62 17.16 30.96
N ASP A 81 40.13 16.73 29.81
CA ASP A 81 40.07 17.55 28.59
C ASP A 81 38.59 17.67 28.20
N PRO A 82 38.09 18.88 27.85
CA PRO A 82 36.72 19.05 27.41
C PRO A 82 36.46 18.21 26.16
N PHE A 83 35.36 17.45 26.15
CA PHE A 83 34.99 16.63 25.00
C PHE A 83 34.89 17.49 23.74
N PRO A 84 35.43 17.06 22.58
CA PRO A 84 35.31 17.82 21.35
C PRO A 84 33.83 17.92 20.97
N HIS A 85 33.28 19.14 21.01
CA HIS A 85 31.88 19.48 20.78
C HIS A 85 31.29 18.87 19.49
N HIS A 86 32.15 18.68 18.47
CA HIS A 86 31.81 18.06 17.19
C HIS A 86 31.44 16.57 17.31
N LEU A 87 31.99 15.85 18.29
CA LEU A 87 31.75 14.42 18.48
C LEU A 87 30.40 14.17 19.19
N VAL A 88 30.02 15.08 20.09
CA VAL A 88 28.73 15.06 20.78
C VAL A 88 27.59 15.37 19.81
N SER A 89 27.74 16.40 18.96
CA SER A 89 26.71 16.75 17.97
C SER A 89 26.52 15.67 16.89
N THR A 90 27.59 14.96 16.50
CA THR A 90 27.48 13.83 15.57
C THR A 90 26.84 12.59 16.21
N LEU A 91 27.09 12.31 17.49
CA LEU A 91 26.38 11.26 18.24
C LEU A 91 24.90 11.58 18.40
N ASP A 92 24.57 12.81 18.75
CA ASP A 92 23.19 13.26 18.93
C ASP A 92 22.39 13.22 17.61
N SER A 93 22.99 13.65 16.50
CA SER A 93 22.38 13.53 15.17
C SER A 93 22.15 12.06 14.73
N ARG A 94 23.03 11.13 15.13
CA ARG A 94 22.86 9.69 14.86
C ARG A 94 21.79 9.06 15.74
N LEU A 95 21.69 9.47 17.01
CA LEU A 95 20.65 9.03 17.93
C LEU A 95 19.27 9.49 17.45
N ARG A 96 19.14 10.78 17.13
CA ARG A 96 17.90 11.37 16.60
C ARG A 96 17.46 10.74 15.28
N GLY A 97 18.40 10.38 14.40
CA GLY A 97 18.12 9.64 13.16
C GLY A 97 17.77 8.15 13.35
N ASN A 98 18.02 7.58 14.53
CA ASN A 98 17.64 6.21 14.88
C ASN A 98 16.25 6.18 15.54
N ASP A 99 15.90 7.22 16.31
CA ASP A 99 14.59 7.38 16.92
C ASP A 99 13.47 7.49 15.87
N SER A 100 13.69 8.23 14.78
CA SER A 100 12.71 8.33 13.68
C SER A 100 12.44 6.99 12.99
N LYS A 101 13.46 6.13 12.87
CA LYS A 101 13.31 4.78 12.29
C LYS A 101 12.57 3.82 13.23
N ILE A 102 12.76 3.96 14.55
CA ILE A 102 12.04 3.18 15.57
C ILE A 102 10.56 3.54 15.55
N GLN A 103 10.26 4.83 15.50
CA GLN A 103 8.88 5.32 15.40
C GLN A 103 8.20 4.80 14.13
N LEU A 104 8.88 4.87 12.97
CA LEU A 104 8.34 4.35 11.71
C LEU A 104 7.98 2.86 11.81
N PHE A 105 8.87 2.03 12.36
CA PHE A 105 8.61 0.58 12.51
C PHE A 105 7.42 0.31 13.45
N SER A 106 7.35 0.99 14.59
CA SER A 106 6.25 0.83 15.55
C SER A 106 4.92 1.26 14.93
N VAL A 107 4.91 2.38 14.19
CA VAL A 107 3.73 2.84 13.45
C VAL A 107 3.33 1.86 12.36
N SER A 108 4.28 1.29 11.61
CA SER A 108 3.98 0.23 10.63
C SER A 108 3.33 -0.98 11.28
N LEU A 109 3.89 -1.47 12.40
CA LEU A 109 3.37 -2.64 13.08
C LEU A 109 1.96 -2.42 13.64
N ILE A 110 1.73 -1.28 14.29
CA ILE A 110 0.41 -0.90 14.83
C ILE A 110 -0.60 -0.75 13.70
N SER A 111 -0.21 -0.13 12.59
CA SER A 111 -1.06 0.04 11.42
C SER A 111 -1.49 -1.31 10.82
N ILE A 112 -0.56 -2.26 10.68
CA ILE A 112 -0.85 -3.62 10.19
C ILE A 112 -1.83 -4.33 11.13
N LEU A 113 -1.59 -4.30 12.44
CA LEU A 113 -2.47 -4.92 13.43
C LEU A 113 -3.88 -4.31 13.40
N PHE A 114 -3.97 -2.99 13.26
CA PHE A 114 -5.24 -2.28 13.16
C PHE A 114 -6.00 -2.63 11.87
N ILE A 115 -5.30 -2.79 10.74
CA ILE A 115 -5.91 -3.24 9.48
C ILE A 115 -6.44 -4.66 9.59
N ILE A 116 -5.69 -5.58 10.21
CA ILE A 116 -6.15 -6.96 10.43
C ILE A 116 -7.41 -6.96 11.29
N PHE A 117 -7.43 -6.16 12.36
CA PHE A 117 -8.60 -6.00 13.22
C PHE A 117 -9.82 -5.49 12.42
N LEU A 118 -9.69 -4.40 11.66
CA LEU A 118 -10.78 -3.86 10.85
C LEU A 118 -11.25 -4.83 9.75
N SER A 119 -10.32 -5.54 9.11
CA SER A 119 -10.63 -6.48 8.02
C SER A 119 -11.38 -7.71 8.52
N SER A 120 -11.18 -8.10 9.79
CA SER A 120 -11.89 -9.23 10.41
C SER A 120 -13.37 -8.94 10.74
N SER A 121 -13.74 -7.66 10.79
CA SER A 121 -15.12 -7.21 11.04
C SER A 121 -15.77 -6.59 9.81
N ALA A 122 -15.05 -6.51 8.69
CA ALA A 122 -15.57 -6.04 7.42
C ALA A 122 -16.32 -7.19 6.73
N GLU A 123 -17.63 -7.24 6.92
CA GLU A 123 -18.46 -8.03 6.02
C GLU A 123 -18.26 -7.49 4.60
N PRO A 124 -17.95 -8.33 3.60
CA PRO A 124 -17.80 -7.89 2.23
C PRO A 124 -19.16 -7.38 1.77
N THR A 125 -19.32 -6.07 1.84
CA THR A 125 -20.54 -5.41 1.48
C THR A 125 -20.61 -5.28 -0.02
N VAL A 126 -20.86 -6.41 -0.69
CA VAL A 126 -21.36 -6.47 -2.07
C VAL A 126 -22.65 -5.61 -2.20
N PHE A 127 -23.28 -5.28 -1.07
CA PHE A 127 -24.50 -4.49 -0.95
C PHE A 127 -24.43 -3.20 -0.10
N SER A 128 -23.26 -2.70 0.36
CA SER A 128 -23.22 -1.37 1.01
C SER A 128 -22.87 -0.29 0.03
N GLY A 129 -23.55 0.86 0.17
CA GLY A 129 -23.28 2.08 -0.56
C GLY A 129 -23.52 1.93 -2.07
N ARG A 130 -24.31 2.84 -2.64
CA ARG A 130 -24.56 2.87 -4.09
C ARG A 130 -23.27 2.76 -4.93
N ASP A 131 -22.19 3.39 -4.47
CA ASP A 131 -20.95 3.48 -5.24
C ASP A 131 -19.91 2.40 -4.82
N GLN A 132 -19.84 2.02 -3.54
CA GLN A 132 -18.93 0.96 -3.03
C GLN A 132 -19.28 -0.42 -3.61
N GLY A 133 -20.59 -0.74 -3.68
CA GLY A 133 -21.07 -1.94 -4.36
C GLY A 133 -20.66 -1.95 -5.83
N SER A 134 -20.70 -0.81 -6.51
CA SER A 134 -20.35 -0.70 -7.92
C SER A 134 -18.85 -0.84 -8.20
N PHE A 135 -17.97 -0.36 -7.30
CA PHE A 135 -16.54 -0.68 -7.38
C PHE A 135 -16.28 -2.18 -7.27
N SER A 136 -16.94 -2.81 -6.29
CA SER A 136 -16.82 -4.26 -6.05
C SER A 136 -17.33 -5.06 -7.23
N GLU A 137 -18.51 -4.73 -7.77
CA GLU A 137 -19.10 -5.38 -8.94
C GLU A 137 -18.18 -5.22 -10.17
N ALA A 138 -17.69 -4.01 -10.44
CA ALA A 138 -16.78 -3.78 -11.56
C ALA A 138 -15.49 -4.61 -11.43
N ALA A 139 -14.92 -4.70 -10.23
CA ALA A 139 -13.73 -5.49 -9.95
C ALA A 139 -13.98 -6.99 -10.11
N ILE A 140 -15.11 -7.49 -9.60
CA ILE A 140 -15.53 -8.89 -9.72
C ILE A 140 -15.71 -9.26 -11.20
N ARG A 141 -16.43 -8.43 -11.96
CA ARG A 141 -16.66 -8.65 -13.40
C ARG A 141 -15.37 -8.58 -14.19
N LEU A 142 -14.48 -7.64 -13.88
CA LEU A 142 -13.16 -7.57 -14.50
C LEU A 142 -12.34 -8.83 -14.21
N SER A 143 -12.35 -9.32 -12.97
CA SER A 143 -11.64 -10.54 -12.58
C SER A 143 -12.18 -11.79 -13.28
N GLN A 144 -13.49 -11.87 -13.51
CA GLN A 144 -14.15 -13.04 -14.12
C GLN A 144 -14.10 -13.03 -15.64
N ASN A 145 -14.32 -11.85 -16.25
CA ASN A 145 -14.50 -11.73 -17.70
C ASN A 145 -13.24 -11.22 -18.41
N HIS A 146 -12.24 -10.74 -17.67
CA HIS A 146 -11.02 -10.10 -18.19
C HIS A 146 -11.32 -8.90 -19.11
N ARG A 147 -12.48 -8.27 -18.91
CA ARG A 147 -12.98 -7.13 -19.67
C ARG A 147 -13.70 -6.18 -18.73
N LEU A 148 -13.57 -4.88 -19.01
CA LEU A 148 -14.27 -3.82 -18.27
C LEU A 148 -15.77 -3.78 -18.59
N GLU A 149 -16.14 -4.26 -19.77
CA GLU A 149 -17.52 -4.37 -20.21
C GLU A 149 -18.12 -5.71 -19.77
N PHE A 150 -19.35 -5.66 -19.27
CA PHE A 150 -20.14 -6.86 -19.00
C PHE A 150 -21.61 -6.61 -19.28
N GLU A 151 -22.38 -7.67 -19.35
CA GLU A 151 -23.82 -7.60 -19.56
C GLU A 151 -24.52 -8.64 -18.67
N THR A 152 -25.70 -8.27 -18.20
CA THR A 152 -26.63 -9.16 -17.50
C THR A 152 -27.97 -9.19 -18.25
N PRO A 153 -28.79 -10.26 -18.10
CA PRO A 153 -30.12 -10.30 -18.69
C PRO A 153 -30.95 -9.05 -18.34
N THR A 154 -30.89 -8.62 -17.08
CA THR A 154 -31.55 -7.41 -16.58
C THR A 154 -31.01 -6.14 -17.25
N SER A 155 -29.69 -6.02 -17.44
CA SER A 155 -29.11 -4.84 -18.09
C SER A 155 -29.56 -4.68 -19.54
N LYS A 156 -29.78 -5.79 -20.26
CA LYS A 156 -30.27 -5.79 -21.64
C LYS A 156 -31.70 -5.28 -21.73
N GLU A 157 -32.58 -5.71 -20.82
CA GLU A 157 -33.96 -5.24 -20.80
C GLU A 157 -34.05 -3.75 -20.52
N PHE A 158 -33.26 -3.25 -19.57
CA PHE A 158 -33.22 -1.82 -19.31
C PHE A 158 -32.56 -1.02 -20.44
N PHE A 159 -31.55 -1.56 -21.12
CA PHE A 159 -30.95 -0.90 -22.28
C PHE A 159 -31.97 -0.66 -23.41
N LYS A 160 -32.92 -1.58 -23.63
CA LYS A 160 -34.00 -1.38 -24.63
C LYS A 160 -34.87 -0.15 -24.33
N ILE A 161 -34.97 0.25 -23.06
CA ILE A 161 -35.79 1.38 -22.61
C ILE A 161 -34.98 2.69 -22.70
N TYR A 162 -33.72 2.67 -22.24
CA TYR A 162 -32.94 3.89 -22.03
C TYR A 162 -31.89 4.18 -23.12
N GLY A 163 -31.44 3.17 -23.87
CA GLY A 163 -30.38 3.32 -24.86
C GLY A 163 -29.00 3.61 -24.25
N PRO A 164 -28.02 4.07 -25.06
CA PRO A 164 -26.65 4.33 -24.62
C PRO A 164 -26.58 5.56 -23.70
N GLY A 165 -25.60 5.58 -22.79
CA GLY A 165 -25.41 6.67 -21.82
C GLY A 165 -25.46 6.19 -20.38
N THR A 166 -25.90 7.03 -19.44
CA THR A 166 -25.89 6.67 -18.01
C THR A 166 -26.88 5.55 -17.69
N ALA A 167 -26.42 4.49 -17.01
CA ALA A 167 -27.27 3.37 -16.63
C ALA A 167 -27.99 3.68 -15.31
N LEU A 168 -29.19 4.27 -15.39
CA LEU A 168 -29.95 4.72 -14.20
C LEU A 168 -30.24 3.61 -13.18
N ASN A 169 -30.31 2.35 -13.63
CA ASN A 169 -30.59 1.18 -12.79
C ASN A 169 -29.33 0.46 -12.32
N PHE A 170 -28.15 0.85 -12.84
CA PHE A 170 -26.86 0.29 -12.49
C PHE A 170 -25.93 1.45 -12.11
N PRO A 171 -26.06 1.97 -10.88
CA PRO A 171 -25.23 3.08 -10.43
C PRO A 171 -23.73 2.80 -10.61
N GLY A 172 -22.95 3.81 -10.99
CA GLY A 172 -21.52 3.62 -11.27
C GLY A 172 -21.19 3.08 -12.66
N PHE A 173 -22.21 2.77 -13.49
CA PHE A 173 -22.05 2.24 -14.83
C PHE A 173 -22.77 3.09 -15.89
N ASN A 174 -22.28 2.98 -17.12
CA ASN A 174 -22.90 3.52 -18.32
C ASN A 174 -23.16 2.38 -19.31
N TYR A 175 -24.21 2.52 -20.11
CA TYR A 175 -24.45 1.70 -21.28
C TYR A 175 -23.55 2.10 -22.44
N THR A 176 -22.86 1.13 -23.03
CA THR A 176 -22.17 1.28 -24.31
C THR A 176 -23.18 1.35 -25.47
N THR A 177 -22.70 1.64 -26.68
CA THR A 177 -23.54 1.61 -27.90
C THR A 177 -24.17 0.24 -28.15
N ASP A 178 -23.55 -0.82 -27.65
CA ASP A 178 -23.97 -2.21 -27.83
C ASP A 178 -24.84 -2.71 -26.67
N GLY A 179 -25.12 -1.86 -25.67
CA GLY A 179 -25.95 -2.19 -24.52
C GLY A 179 -25.26 -2.91 -23.37
N LYS A 180 -23.93 -2.97 -23.37
CA LYS A 180 -23.13 -3.49 -22.24
C LYS A 180 -22.94 -2.41 -21.20
N LEU A 181 -22.71 -2.83 -19.95
CA LEU A 181 -22.33 -1.96 -18.85
C LEU A 181 -20.82 -1.78 -18.82
N ILE A 182 -20.37 -0.53 -18.73
CA ILE A 182 -18.98 -0.16 -18.48
C ILE A 182 -18.93 0.80 -17.29
N THR A 183 -17.98 0.58 -16.39
CA THR A 183 -17.79 1.46 -15.22
C THR A 183 -17.23 2.83 -15.64
N HIS A 184 -17.69 3.89 -14.99
CA HIS A 184 -17.11 5.23 -15.17
C HIS A 184 -16.11 5.59 -14.06
N PHE A 185 -15.83 4.69 -13.13
CA PHE A 185 -14.85 4.92 -12.07
C PHE A 185 -13.41 4.74 -12.57
N SER A 186 -12.44 5.11 -11.73
CA SER A 186 -11.01 4.94 -12.04
C SER A 186 -10.67 3.47 -12.27
N ILE A 187 -10.20 3.17 -13.48
CA ILE A 187 -9.81 1.82 -13.91
C ILE A 187 -8.67 1.27 -13.06
N GLY A 188 -7.73 2.11 -12.63
CA GLY A 188 -6.60 1.68 -11.80
C GLY A 188 -7.04 1.08 -10.48
N TYR A 189 -7.98 1.73 -9.80
CA TYR A 189 -8.52 1.23 -8.54
C TYR A 189 -9.38 -0.04 -8.75
N ILE A 190 -10.15 -0.12 -9.83
CA ILE A 190 -10.92 -1.33 -10.16
C ILE A 190 -10.01 -2.52 -10.45
N ALA A 191 -8.92 -2.30 -11.19
CA ALA A 191 -7.93 -3.34 -11.48
C ALA A 191 -7.20 -3.79 -10.21
N TRP A 192 -6.83 -2.85 -9.34
CA TRP A 192 -6.29 -3.14 -8.01
C TRP A 192 -7.22 -4.06 -7.23
N LEU A 193 -8.50 -3.69 -7.08
CA LEU A 193 -9.51 -4.51 -6.41
C LEU A 193 -9.69 -5.89 -7.09
N ALA A 194 -9.71 -5.93 -8.43
CA ALA A 194 -9.91 -7.16 -9.20
C ALA A 194 -8.79 -8.19 -8.95
N ILE A 195 -7.54 -7.74 -8.82
CA ILE A 195 -6.42 -8.63 -8.48
C ILE A 195 -6.61 -9.24 -7.12
N PHE A 196 -6.89 -8.44 -6.08
CA PHE A 196 -7.07 -9.03 -4.76
C PHE A 196 -8.30 -9.93 -4.70
N TYR A 197 -9.38 -9.57 -5.39
CA TYR A 197 -10.54 -10.44 -5.52
C TYR A 197 -10.22 -11.78 -6.18
N SER A 198 -9.44 -11.77 -7.26
CA SER A 198 -9.04 -13.00 -7.96
C SER A 198 -8.23 -13.97 -7.08
N LEU A 199 -7.45 -13.43 -6.14
CA LEU A 199 -6.53 -14.19 -5.29
C LEU A 199 -7.17 -14.65 -3.98
N PHE A 200 -8.04 -13.81 -3.40
CA PHE A 200 -8.55 -14.00 -2.04
C PHE A 200 -10.08 -13.97 -1.97
N GLY A 201 -10.77 -13.91 -3.11
CA GLY A 201 -12.21 -13.75 -3.19
C GLY A 201 -12.68 -12.45 -2.55
N LEU A 202 -13.84 -12.49 -1.88
CA LEU A 202 -14.42 -11.32 -1.22
C LEU A 202 -13.50 -10.70 -0.16
N ASN A 203 -12.70 -11.53 0.55
CA ASN A 203 -11.71 -11.04 1.51
C ASN A 203 -10.62 -10.18 0.84
N GLY A 204 -10.37 -10.41 -0.44
CA GLY A 204 -9.44 -9.63 -1.24
C GLY A 204 -9.79 -8.15 -1.30
N LEU A 205 -11.08 -7.82 -1.39
CA LEU A 205 -11.53 -6.43 -1.42
C LEU A 205 -11.17 -5.69 -0.11
N ALA A 206 -11.33 -6.36 1.03
CA ALA A 206 -10.93 -5.82 2.33
C ALA A 206 -9.41 -5.67 2.44
N ILE A 207 -8.65 -6.68 2.02
CA ILE A 207 -7.17 -6.65 2.01
C ILE A 207 -6.65 -5.50 1.16
N ALA A 208 -7.21 -5.31 -0.04
CA ALA A 208 -6.82 -4.25 -0.97
C ALA A 208 -6.98 -2.86 -0.36
N ASN A 209 -8.10 -2.61 0.33
CA ASN A 209 -8.35 -1.36 1.04
C ASN A 209 -7.46 -1.20 2.27
N GLY A 210 -7.21 -2.29 3.00
CA GLY A 210 -6.29 -2.31 4.13
C GLY A 210 -4.87 -1.88 3.74
N ILE A 211 -4.35 -2.37 2.61
CA ILE A 211 -3.03 -1.98 2.10
C ILE A 211 -2.98 -0.50 1.73
N LEU A 212 -4.01 0.04 1.08
CA LEU A 212 -4.05 1.48 0.77
C LEU A 212 -4.07 2.33 2.05
N PHE A 213 -4.85 1.91 3.05
CA PHE A 213 -4.89 2.59 4.35
C PHE A 213 -3.55 2.50 5.09
N PHE A 214 -2.86 1.36 5.03
CA PHE A 214 -1.50 1.21 5.55
C PHE A 214 -0.56 2.23 4.92
N LEU A 215 -0.56 2.30 3.58
CA LEU A 215 0.30 3.21 2.83
C LEU A 215 -0.02 4.68 3.15
N PHE A 216 -1.31 5.01 3.34
CA PHE A 216 -1.73 6.32 3.81
C PHE A 216 -1.15 6.65 5.19
N LEU A 217 -1.27 5.76 6.18
CA LEU A 217 -0.74 6.00 7.53
C LEU A 217 0.78 6.16 7.54
N ILE A 218 1.51 5.36 6.74
CA ILE A 218 2.95 5.51 6.59
C ILE A 218 3.29 6.84 5.93
N SER A 219 2.59 7.20 4.85
CA SER A 219 2.81 8.46 4.14
C SER A 219 2.54 9.66 5.05
N PHE A 220 1.46 9.61 5.83
CA PHE A 220 1.08 10.64 6.79
C PHE A 220 2.09 10.78 7.92
N PHE A 221 2.59 9.66 8.47
CA PHE A 221 3.60 9.68 9.52
C PHE A 221 4.95 10.26 9.03
N LEU A 222 5.25 10.15 7.74
CA LEU A 222 6.49 10.65 7.15
C LEU A 222 6.45 12.15 6.77
N LEU A 223 5.27 12.77 6.76
CA LEU A 223 5.07 14.22 6.56
C LEU A 223 5.34 15.00 7.86
#